data_AF-A0A2M7PJS5-F1
#
_entry.id   AF-A0A2M7PJS5-F1
#
_cell.length_a   1.000
_cell.length_b   1.000
_cell.length_c   1.000
_cell.angle_alpha   90.00
_cell.angle_beta   90.00
_cell.angle_gamma   90.00
#
_symmetry.space_group_name_H-M   'P 1'
#
loop_
_entity.id
_entity.type
_entity.pdbx_description
1 polymer ?
#
loop_
_entity_poly.entity_id
_entity_poly.type
_entity_poly.pdbx_seq_one_letter_code
_entity_poly.pdbx_strand_id
1 'polypeptide(L)'
;MTFNEAVVSAGVSRFRAIFLTTVTTVAGLAPLILEKSFQAQFLVPMAISIAYGISAATILTLVLLPVLLVTLNNFRRLLIYAWEGTKPSPEEVEPAVKELKSENDEYEN
;
A
#
# COMPACT_ATOMS: atom_id res chain seq x y z
N MET A 1 12.70 -11.44 10.73
CA MET A 1 12.42 -10.00 10.55
C MET A 1 11.37 -9.62 11.57
N THR A 2 11.55 -8.53 12.30
CA THR A 2 10.53 -8.08 13.26
C THR A 2 9.32 -7.49 12.51
N PHE A 3 8.14 -7.52 13.10
CA PHE A 3 6.92 -6.95 12.50
C PHE A 3 7.12 -5.49 12.02
N ASN A 4 7.78 -4.66 12.85
CA ASN A 4 8.02 -3.25 12.51
C ASN A 4 8.95 -3.08 11.30
N GLU A 5 10.00 -3.89 11.21
CA GLU A 5 10.89 -3.89 10.04
C GLU A 5 10.13 -4.31 8.77
N ALA A 6 9.26 -5.32 8.87
CA ALA A 6 8.45 -5.81 7.76
C ALA A 6 7.49 -4.72 7.25
N VAL A 7 6.82 -4.00 8.15
CA VAL A 7 5.95 -2.87 7.80
C VAL A 7 6.72 -1.75 7.10
N VAL A 8 7.93 -1.40 7.59
CA VAL A 8 8.77 -0.37 6.96
C VAL A 8 9.23 -0.82 5.57
N SER A 9 9.69 -2.06 5.43
CA SER A 9 10.11 -2.61 4.12
C SER A 9 8.96 -2.63 3.11
N ALA A 10 7.77 -3.04 3.55
CA ALA A 10 6.56 -2.97 2.74
C ALA A 10 6.23 -1.53 2.32
N GLY A 11 6.34 -0.58 3.24
CA GLY A 11 6.18 0.84 2.97
C GLY A 11 7.15 1.37 1.90
N VAL A 12 8.44 1.05 2.01
CA VAL A 12 9.48 1.48 1.06
C VAL A 12 9.27 0.87 -0.33
N SER A 13 8.92 -0.42 -0.40
CA SER A 13 8.62 -1.10 -1.67
C SER A 13 7.43 -0.44 -2.39
N ARG A 14 6.36 -0.15 -1.64
CA ARG A 14 5.16 0.50 -2.19
C ARG A 14 5.40 1.96 -2.54
N PHE A 15 6.24 2.67 -1.77
CA PHE A 15 6.61 4.05 -2.08
C PHE A 15 7.21 4.17 -3.47
N ARG A 16 8.19 3.33 -3.80
CA ARG A 16 8.85 3.35 -5.11
C ARG A 16 7.86 3.10 -6.24
N ALA A 17 7.00 2.09 -6.09
CA ALA A 17 6.01 1.73 -7.10
C ALA A 17 4.98 2.85 -7.31
N ILE A 18 4.36 3.35 -6.24
CA ILE A 18 3.33 4.39 -6.30
C ILE A 18 3.90 5.69 -6.86
N PHE A 19 5.08 6.11 -6.37
CA PHE A 19 5.73 7.33 -6.84
C PHE A 19 6.03 7.27 -8.34
N LEU A 20 6.59 6.14 -8.81
CA LEU A 20 6.89 5.95 -10.23
C LEU A 20 5.63 6.00 -11.10
N THR A 21 4.55 5.34 -10.66
CA THR A 21 3.26 5.37 -11.37
C THR A 21 2.71 6.80 -11.46
N THR A 22 2.71 7.54 -10.35
CA THR A 22 2.23 8.93 -10.32
C THR A 22 3.02 9.82 -11.26
N VAL A 23 4.35 9.75 -11.21
CA VAL A 23 5.22 10.51 -12.13
C VAL A 23 4.93 10.15 -13.58
N THR A 24 4.80 8.85 -13.89
CA THR A 24 4.53 8.38 -15.25
C THR A 24 3.18 8.85 -15.75
N THR A 25 2.13 8.83 -14.92
CA THR A 25 0.80 9.31 -15.30
C THR A 25 0.80 10.82 -15.55
N VAL A 26 1.40 11.61 -14.66
CA VAL A 26 1.48 13.07 -14.83
C VAL A 26 2.29 13.42 -16.08
N ALA A 27 3.42 12.74 -16.31
CA ALA A 27 4.22 12.92 -17.52
C ALA A 27 3.45 12.53 -18.79
N GLY A 28 2.66 11.46 -18.76
CA GLY A 28 1.81 11.03 -19.88
C GLY A 28 0.68 12.02 -20.20
N LEU A 29 0.16 12.72 -19.20
CA LEU A 29 -0.88 13.75 -19.36
C LEU A 29 -0.32 15.12 -19.76
N ALA A 30 0.97 15.38 -19.51
CA ALA A 30 1.63 16.65 -19.85
C ALA A 30 1.42 17.13 -21.32
N PRO A 31 1.59 16.30 -22.37
CA PRO A 31 1.36 16.75 -23.75
C PRO A 31 -0.09 17.15 -23.99
N LEU A 32 -1.05 16.45 -23.38
CA LEU A 32 -2.47 16.74 -23.53
C LEU A 32 -2.87 18.04 -22.81
N ILE A 33 -2.23 18.36 -21.68
CA ILE A 33 -2.44 19.62 -20.96
C ILE A 33 -1.89 20.83 -21.76
N LEU A 34 -0.82 20.62 -22.55
CA LEU A 34 -0.18 21.67 -23.37
C LEU A 34 -0.81 21.84 -24.76
N GLU A 35 -1.72 20.95 -25.15
CA GLU A 35 -2.37 20.95 -26.46
C GLU A 35 -3.31 22.16 -26.63
N LYS A 36 -3.27 22.81 -27.80
CA LYS A 36 -4.03 24.05 -28.07
C LYS A 36 -5.17 23.86 -29.06
N SER A 37 -5.31 22.69 -29.67
CA SER A 37 -6.41 22.40 -30.58
C SER A 37 -7.78 22.52 -29.90
N PHE A 38 -8.77 23.04 -30.64
CA PHE A 38 -10.13 23.26 -30.12
C PHE A 38 -10.80 21.95 -29.69
N GLN A 39 -10.49 20.83 -30.36
CA GLN A 39 -10.96 19.50 -29.99
C GLN A 39 -10.36 18.99 -28.66
N ALA A 40 -9.14 19.40 -28.29
CA ALA A 40 -8.48 18.93 -27.08
C ALA A 40 -8.77 19.78 -25.84
N GLN A 41 -9.28 21.01 -25.99
CA GLN A 41 -9.56 21.90 -24.86
C GLN A 41 -10.56 21.32 -23.85
N PHE A 42 -11.48 20.45 -24.28
CA PHE A 42 -12.40 19.75 -23.37
C PHE A 42 -11.70 18.70 -22.49
N LEU A 43 -10.56 18.17 -22.94
CA LEU A 43 -9.79 17.14 -22.23
C LEU A 43 -8.83 17.74 -21.20
N VAL A 44 -8.38 18.98 -21.41
CA VAL A 44 -7.49 19.72 -20.51
C VAL A 44 -8.01 19.77 -19.06
N PRO A 45 -9.26 20.19 -18.76
CA PRO A 45 -9.75 20.24 -17.38
C PRO A 45 -9.88 18.85 -16.74
N MET A 46 -10.17 17.81 -17.53
CA MET A 46 -10.16 16.43 -17.04
C MET A 46 -8.73 15.99 -16.65
N ALA A 47 -7.75 16.22 -17.52
CA ALA A 47 -6.37 15.81 -17.27
C ALA A 47 -5.76 16.51 -16.06
N ILE A 48 -6.03 17.80 -15.89
CA ILE A 48 -5.62 18.55 -14.70
C ILE A 48 -6.24 17.95 -13.44
N SER A 49 -7.54 17.63 -13.46
CA SER A 49 -8.24 17.02 -12.32
C SER A 49 -7.64 15.66 -11.94
N ILE A 50 -7.32 14.83 -12.93
CA ILE A 50 -6.71 13.51 -12.71
C ILE A 50 -5.29 13.65 -12.15
N ALA A 51 -4.45 14.51 -12.76
CA ALA A 51 -3.07 14.72 -12.32
C ALA A 51 -3.02 15.19 -10.86
N TYR A 52 -3.89 16.13 -10.48
CA TYR A 52 -3.97 16.64 -9.12
C TYR A 52 -4.53 15.59 -8.15
N GLY A 53 -5.59 14.88 -8.55
CA GLY A 53 -6.21 13.83 -7.75
C GLY A 53 -5.26 12.69 -7.42
N ILE A 54 -4.49 12.20 -8.41
CA ILE A 54 -3.50 11.13 -8.20
C ILE A 54 -2.35 11.63 -7.34
N SER A 55 -1.89 12.87 -7.52
CA SER A 55 -0.82 13.45 -6.70
C SER A 55 -1.23 13.55 -5.23
N ALA A 56 -2.44 14.02 -4.94
CA ALA A 56 -2.98 14.07 -3.57
C ALA A 56 -3.22 12.66 -3.01
N ALA A 57 -3.80 11.75 -3.80
CA ALA A 57 -4.03 10.37 -3.41
C ALA A 57 -2.71 9.65 -3.09
N THR A 58 -1.63 9.95 -3.80
CA THR A 58 -0.30 9.38 -3.54
C THR A 58 0.17 9.69 -2.12
N ILE A 59 0.13 10.97 -1.72
CA ILE A 59 0.53 11.39 -0.37
C ILE A 59 -0.34 10.69 0.67
N LEU A 60 -1.65 10.65 0.43
CA LEU A 60 -2.59 9.98 1.32
C LEU A 60 -2.28 8.49 1.47
N THR A 61 -2.09 7.76 0.36
CA THR A 61 -1.83 6.31 0.37
C THR A 61 -0.51 5.98 1.06
N LEU A 62 0.54 6.79 0.89
CA LEU A 62 1.83 6.55 1.54
C LEU A 62 1.75 6.58 3.07
N VAL A 63 0.87 7.41 3.63
CA VAL A 63 0.61 7.46 5.07
C VAL A 63 -0.42 6.41 5.48
N LEU A 64 -1.48 6.25 4.69
CA LEU A 64 -2.59 5.37 5.01
C LEU A 64 -2.19 3.89 5.00
N LEU A 65 -1.33 3.48 4.08
CA LEU A 65 -0.91 2.08 3.92
C LEU A 65 -0.23 1.51 5.19
N PRO A 66 0.85 2.10 5.75
CA PRO A 66 1.47 1.58 6.97
C PRO A 66 0.51 1.60 8.16
N VAL A 67 -0.31 2.66 8.28
CA VAL A 67 -1.34 2.77 9.33
C VAL A 67 -2.35 1.63 9.23
N LEU A 68 -2.79 1.31 8.02
CA LEU A 68 -3.73 0.22 7.77
C LEU A 68 -3.11 -1.14 8.11
N LEU A 69 -1.86 -1.40 7.73
CA LEU A 69 -1.15 -2.65 8.06
C LEU A 69 -1.05 -2.86 9.58
N VAL A 70 -0.64 -1.83 10.32
CA VAL A 70 -0.54 -1.89 11.79
C VAL A 70 -1.92 -2.05 12.43
N THR A 71 -2.92 -1.34 11.94
CA THR A 71 -4.30 -1.39 12.47
C THR A 71 -4.92 -2.77 12.26
N LEU A 72 -4.76 -3.34 11.07
CA LEU A 72 -5.22 -4.70 10.76
C LEU A 72 -4.51 -5.73 11.64
N ASN A 73 -3.20 -5.59 11.85
CA ASN A 73 -2.46 -6.48 12.74
C ASN A 73 -2.99 -6.40 14.18
N ASN A 74 -3.16 -5.20 14.70
CA ASN A 74 -3.69 -4.99 16.05
C ASN A 74 -5.13 -5.50 16.20
N PHE A 75 -5.97 -5.32 15.18
CA PHE A 75 -7.34 -5.83 15.17
C PHE A 75 -7.37 -7.37 15.22
N ARG A 76 -6.52 -8.03 14.42
CA ARG A 76 -6.36 -9.50 14.47
C ARG A 76 -5.89 -9.98 15.84
N ARG A 77 -4.89 -9.30 16.41
CA ARG A 77 -4.39 -9.62 17.77
C ARG A 77 -5.48 -9.47 18.82
N LEU A 78 -6.34 -8.46 18.71
CA LEU A 78 -7.46 -8.26 19.63
C LEU A 78 -8.49 -9.38 19.53
N LEU A 79 -8.84 -9.80 18.30
CA LEU A 79 -9.80 -10.89 18.09
C LEU A 79 -9.27 -12.22 18.65
N ILE A 80 -8.00 -12.54 18.39
CA ILE A 80 -7.40 -13.78 18.92
C ILE A 80 -7.26 -13.69 20.44
N TYR A 81 -6.82 -12.55 20.99
CA TYR A 81 -6.77 -12.34 22.43
C TYR A 81 -8.14 -12.54 23.10
N ALA A 82 -9.22 -12.08 22.47
CA ALA A 82 -10.57 -12.27 22.98
C ALA A 82 -11.05 -13.74 22.98
N TRP A 83 -10.51 -14.57 22.08
CA TRP A 83 -10.88 -16.00 21.99
C TRP A 83 -9.96 -16.93 22.79
N GLU A 84 -8.64 -16.74 22.74
CA GLU A 84 -7.66 -17.64 23.36
C GLU A 84 -7.18 -17.14 24.74
N GLY A 85 -7.49 -15.90 25.13
CA GLY A 85 -7.08 -15.31 26.41
C GLY A 85 -5.58 -15.07 26.57
N THR A 86 -4.77 -15.42 25.56
CA THR A 86 -3.32 -15.19 25.51
C THR A 86 -3.02 -14.04 24.56
N LYS A 87 -2.01 -13.21 24.85
CA LYS A 87 -1.59 -12.11 23.95
C LYS A 87 -0.66 -12.70 22.88
N PRO A 88 -1.09 -12.87 21.63
CA PRO A 88 -0.24 -13.43 20.60
C PRO A 88 0.85 -12.43 20.21
N SER A 89 2.02 -12.96 19.85
CA SER A 89 3.11 -12.17 19.32
C SER A 89 2.68 -11.53 18.00
N PRO A 90 3.10 -10.28 17.69
CA PRO A 90 2.76 -9.61 16.43
C PRO A 90 3.09 -10.39 15.16
N GLU A 91 4.04 -11.32 15.22
CA GLU A 91 4.47 -12.17 14.11
C GLU A 91 3.56 -13.41 13.95
N GLU A 92 2.98 -13.94 15.03
CA GLU A 92 2.18 -15.19 15.01
C GLU A 92 0.80 -15.03 14.37
N VAL A 93 0.31 -13.80 14.31
CA VAL A 93 -0.96 -13.42 13.67
C VAL A 93 -0.84 -13.23 12.16
N GLU A 94 0.39 -13.15 11.64
CA GLU A 94 0.61 -12.93 10.22
C GLU A 94 0.40 -14.22 9.41
N PRO A 95 -0.44 -14.21 8.36
CA PRO A 95 -0.68 -15.40 7.53
C PRO A 95 0.59 -15.93 6.90
N ALA A 96 1.46 -15.04 6.40
CA ALA A 96 2.72 -15.43 5.79
C ALA A 96 3.65 -16.18 6.76
N VAL A 97 3.64 -15.82 8.05
CA VAL A 97 4.44 -16.52 9.07
C VAL A 97 3.81 -17.87 9.41
N LYS A 98 2.48 -17.98 9.44
CA LYS A 98 1.78 -19.26 9.63
C LYS A 98 2.04 -20.23 8.47
N GLU A 99 2.01 -19.74 7.24
CA GLU A 99 2.28 -20.52 6.03
C GLU A 99 3.74 -21.02 5.98
N LEU A 100 4.71 -20.14 6.25
CA LEU A 100 6.12 -20.54 6.34
C LEU A 100 6.38 -21.58 7.43
N LYS A 101 5.68 -21.48 8.56
CA LYS A 101 5.79 -22.46 9.64
C LYS A 101 5.20 -23.80 9.24
N SER A 102 4.02 -23.81 8.61
CA SER A 102 3.42 -25.06 8.11
C SER A 102 4.25 -25.73 7.01
N GLU A 103 4.89 -24.95 6.14
CA GLU A 103 5.77 -25.47 5.08
C GLU A 103 7.04 -26.08 5.66
N ASN A 104 7.69 -25.43 6.64
CA ASN A 104 8.84 -26.01 7.35
C ASN A 104 8.48 -27.29 8.12
N ASP A 105 7.32 -27.31 8.80
CA ASP A 105 6.83 -28.50 9.52
C ASP A 105 6.51 -29.66 8.55
N GLU A 106 6.16 -29.38 7.28
CA GLU A 106 5.92 -30.39 6.24
C GLU A 106 7.21 -31.00 5.67
N TYR A 107 8.33 -30.25 5.68
CA TYR A 107 9.65 -30.75 5.25
C TYR A 107 10.44 -31.47 6.36
N GLU A 108 10.12 -31.24 7.64
CA GLU A 108 10.76 -31.92 8.78
C GLU A 108 10.11 -33.28 9.15
N ASN A 109 8.96 -33.62 8.58
CA ASN A 109 8.25 -34.91 8.76
C ASN A 109 8.39 -35.85 7.55
#